data_AF-A0A563BF06-F1
#
_entry.id   AF-A0A563BF06-F1
#
_cell.length_a   1.000
_cell.length_b   1.000
_cell.length_c   1.000
_cell.angle_alpha   90.00
_cell.angle_beta   90.00
_cell.angle_gamma   90.00
#
_symmetry.space_group_name_H-M   'P 1'
#
loop_
_entity.id
_entity.type
_entity.pdbx_description
1 polymer ?
#
loop_
_entity_poly.entity_id
_entity_poly.type
_entity_poly.pdbx_seq_one_letter_code
_entity_poly.pdbx_strand_id
1 'polypeptide(L)'
;MVNKKQQERVRKRDFSAIIIAISGILVGGFLIGLGIYNNVTAPYNLMHVKSLDDTKKEVMEKNKKLEDLKANLRAEYDRSATSEEYEKIARAVSSAEGELLDAEAELFNVQTGKYDQAKNNKIKNSVPLILIGVIVMIGAFGLALRKNAGGKKNIILTMNTENEEK
;
A
#
# COMPACT_ATOMS: atom_id res chain seq x y z
N MET A 1 57.42 13.16 -11.41
CA MET A 1 57.12 11.76 -11.04
C MET A 1 55.93 11.78 -10.10
N VAL A 2 54.75 11.30 -10.53
CA VAL A 2 53.53 11.34 -9.70
C VAL A 2 53.72 10.44 -8.46
N ASN A 3 53.55 11.03 -7.27
CA ASN A 3 53.84 10.41 -5.99
C ASN A 3 52.86 9.24 -5.73
N LYS A 4 53.36 8.01 -5.59
CA LYS A 4 52.54 6.78 -5.36
C LYS A 4 51.54 6.96 -4.20
N LYS A 5 51.89 7.75 -3.17
CA LYS A 5 51.01 8.07 -2.02
C LYS A 5 49.81 8.95 -2.38
N GLN A 6 49.89 9.78 -3.44
CA GLN A 6 48.76 10.56 -3.93
C GLN A 6 47.82 9.70 -4.78
N GLN A 7 48.37 8.84 -5.65
CA GLN A 7 47.56 7.89 -6.43
C GLN A 7 46.76 6.93 -5.55
N GLU A 8 47.36 6.43 -4.46
CA GLU A 8 46.69 5.53 -3.53
C GLU A 8 45.53 6.22 -2.77
N ARG A 9 45.70 7.49 -2.39
CA ARG A 9 44.66 8.29 -1.72
C ARG A 9 43.46 8.58 -2.63
N VAL A 10 43.71 8.91 -3.90
CA VAL A 10 42.65 9.13 -4.90
C VAL A 10 41.89 7.82 -5.14
N ARG A 11 42.61 6.70 -5.33
CA ARG A 11 41.99 5.38 -5.56
C ARG A 11 41.13 4.92 -4.38
N LYS A 12 41.60 5.09 -3.13
CA LYS A 12 40.81 4.79 -1.91
C LYS A 12 39.55 5.66 -1.78
N ARG A 13 39.64 6.95 -2.14
CA ARG A 13 38.49 7.87 -2.12
C ARG A 13 37.42 7.47 -3.14
N ASP A 14 37.83 7.14 -4.37
CA ASP A 14 36.92 6.75 -5.43
C ASP A 14 36.24 5.40 -5.11
N PHE A 15 37.00 4.43 -4.57
CA PHE A 15 36.46 3.15 -4.11
C PHE A 15 35.44 3.35 -2.96
N SER A 16 35.74 4.23 -2.01
CA SER A 16 34.80 4.55 -0.92
C SER A 16 33.52 5.22 -1.41
N ALA A 17 33.59 6.05 -2.47
CA ALA A 17 32.43 6.70 -3.05
C ALA A 17 31.52 5.71 -3.79
N ILE A 18 32.11 4.75 -4.50
CA ILE A 18 31.39 3.67 -5.20
C ILE A 18 30.67 2.77 -4.19
N ILE A 19 31.33 2.37 -3.10
CA ILE A 19 30.72 1.56 -2.05
C ILE A 19 29.54 2.29 -1.40
N ILE A 20 29.69 3.59 -1.11
CA ILE A 20 28.60 4.41 -0.54
C ILE A 20 27.41 4.47 -1.51
N ALA A 21 27.65 4.69 -2.81
CA ALA A 21 26.60 4.72 -3.81
C ALA A 21 25.83 3.38 -3.89
N ILE A 22 26.54 2.26 -3.95
CA ILE A 22 25.94 0.91 -4.01
C ILE A 22 25.14 0.63 -2.73
N SER A 23 25.71 0.93 -1.56
CA SER A 23 25.01 0.72 -0.28
C SER A 23 23.74 1.58 -0.16
N GLY A 24 23.79 2.84 -0.62
CA GLY A 24 22.61 3.71 -0.65
C GLY A 24 21.53 3.23 -1.61
N ILE A 25 21.92 2.69 -2.78
CA ILE A 25 20.99 2.08 -3.73
C ILE A 25 20.32 0.85 -3.14
N LEU A 26 21.08 -0.03 -2.49
CA LEU A 26 20.54 -1.24 -1.87
C LEU A 26 19.60 -0.91 -0.71
N VAL A 27 19.99 -0.01 0.19
CA VAL A 27 19.16 0.40 1.33
C VAL A 27 17.91 1.16 0.87
N GLY A 28 18.06 2.11 -0.06
CA GLY A 28 16.93 2.87 -0.58
C GLY A 28 15.95 1.99 -1.36
N GLY A 29 16.46 1.08 -2.19
CA GLY A 29 15.65 0.09 -2.90
C GLY A 29 14.90 -0.85 -1.95
N PHE A 30 15.55 -1.31 -0.89
CA PHE A 30 14.93 -2.15 0.14
C PHE A 30 13.78 -1.44 0.86
N LEU A 31 13.97 -0.17 1.25
CA LEU A 31 12.93 0.64 1.92
C LEU A 31 11.73 0.91 1.00
N ILE A 32 11.97 1.20 -0.28
CA ILE A 32 10.91 1.37 -1.27
C ILE A 32 10.16 0.05 -1.47
N GLY A 33 10.88 -1.07 -1.58
CA GLY A 33 10.29 -2.40 -1.68
C GLY A 33 9.38 -2.74 -0.50
N LEU A 34 9.83 -2.46 0.74
CA LEU A 34 9.01 -2.63 1.94
C LEU A 34 7.77 -1.72 1.95
N GLY A 35 7.92 -0.46 1.51
CA GLY A 35 6.79 0.47 1.39
C GLY A 35 5.76 0.02 0.37
N ILE A 36 6.19 -0.45 -0.81
CA ILE A 36 5.31 -1.00 -1.84
C ILE A 36 4.65 -2.29 -1.33
N TYR A 37 5.42 -3.20 -0.73
CA TYR A 37 4.90 -4.44 -0.17
C TYR A 37 3.80 -4.18 0.86
N ASN A 38 4.04 -3.30 1.83
CA ASN A 38 3.05 -2.92 2.85
C ASN A 38 1.81 -2.24 2.27
N ASN A 39 1.95 -1.54 1.14
CA ASN A 39 0.83 -0.92 0.43
C ASN A 39 0.02 -1.95 -0.39
N VAL A 40 0.68 -2.88 -1.08
CA VAL A 40 0.04 -3.86 -1.97
C VAL A 40 -0.59 -5.02 -1.20
N THR A 41 0.08 -5.50 -0.14
CA THR A 41 -0.48 -6.52 0.78
C THR A 41 -1.46 -5.93 1.80
N ALA A 42 -1.89 -4.68 1.62
CA ALA A 42 -3.04 -4.19 2.35
C ALA A 42 -4.23 -5.11 2.02
N PRO A 43 -4.81 -5.80 3.01
CA PRO A 43 -5.79 -6.88 2.78
C PRO A 43 -7.03 -6.45 1.98
N TYR A 44 -7.24 -5.14 1.82
CA TYR A 44 -8.36 -4.54 1.11
C TYR A 44 -8.09 -4.18 -0.36
N ASN A 45 -6.84 -4.21 -0.84
CA ASN A 45 -6.58 -4.16 -2.30
C ASN A 45 -6.95 -5.49 -2.99
N LEU A 46 -7.07 -6.56 -2.20
CA LEU A 46 -7.48 -7.90 -2.62
C LEU A 46 -8.94 -8.23 -2.26
N MET A 47 -9.56 -7.47 -1.34
CA MET A 47 -11.02 -7.55 -1.16
C MET A 47 -11.67 -6.70 -2.25
N HIS A 48 -12.45 -7.35 -3.11
CA HIS A 48 -13.52 -6.68 -3.85
C HIS A 48 -14.56 -6.16 -2.84
N VAL A 49 -14.23 -5.08 -2.13
CA VAL A 49 -15.19 -4.38 -1.28
C VAL A 49 -16.22 -3.79 -2.24
N LYS A 50 -17.45 -4.31 -2.20
CA LYS A 50 -18.56 -3.75 -2.98
C LYS A 50 -18.67 -2.26 -2.69
N SER A 51 -19.01 -1.47 -3.71
CA SER A 51 -19.23 -0.05 -3.49
C SER A 51 -20.39 0.13 -2.50
N LEU A 52 -20.44 1.28 -1.83
CA LEU A 52 -21.55 1.60 -0.94
C LEU A 52 -22.89 1.49 -1.66
N ASP A 53 -22.94 1.90 -2.93
CA ASP A 53 -24.16 1.86 -3.74
C ASP A 53 -24.56 0.43 -4.13
N ASP A 54 -23.59 -0.43 -4.46
CA ASP A 54 -23.85 -1.85 -4.73
C ASP A 54 -24.36 -2.57 -3.48
N THR A 55 -23.77 -2.28 -2.32
CA THR A 55 -24.17 -2.89 -1.04
C THR A 55 -25.56 -2.42 -0.61
N LYS A 56 -25.88 -1.12 -0.81
CA LYS A 56 -27.25 -0.59 -0.59
C LYS A 56 -28.27 -1.26 -1.51
N LYS A 57 -27.92 -1.46 -2.78
CA LYS A 57 -28.79 -2.11 -3.75
C LYS A 57 -29.06 -3.56 -3.37
N GLU A 58 -28.06 -4.28 -2.87
CA GLU A 58 -28.19 -5.64 -2.38
C GLU A 58 -29.11 -5.74 -1.15
N VAL A 59 -28.93 -4.86 -0.17
CA VAL A 59 -29.84 -4.78 1.00
C VAL A 59 -31.26 -4.50 0.54
N MET A 60 -31.46 -3.57 -0.40
CA MET A 60 -32.78 -3.24 -0.92
C MET A 60 -33.44 -4.43 -1.65
N GLU A 61 -32.66 -5.19 -2.44
CA GLU A 61 -33.17 -6.38 -3.13
C GLU A 61 -33.53 -7.50 -2.16
N LYS A 62 -32.68 -7.77 -1.16
CA LYS A 62 -32.96 -8.77 -0.12
C LYS A 62 -34.17 -8.38 0.73
N ASN A 63 -34.30 -7.11 1.09
CA ASN A 63 -35.45 -6.61 1.85
C ASN A 63 -36.75 -6.77 1.06
N LYS A 64 -36.74 -6.43 -0.24
CA LYS A 64 -37.90 -6.66 -1.12
C LYS A 64 -38.30 -8.14 -1.18
N LYS A 65 -37.33 -9.05 -1.36
CA LYS A 65 -37.60 -10.50 -1.35
C LYS A 65 -38.18 -10.97 -0.02
N LEU A 66 -37.71 -10.40 1.09
CA LEU A 66 -38.22 -10.71 2.42
C LEU A 66 -39.66 -10.21 2.60
N GLU A 67 -40.00 -9.03 2.10
CA GLU A 67 -41.38 -8.51 2.10
C GLU A 67 -42.33 -9.42 1.30
N ASP A 68 -41.90 -9.86 0.11
CA ASP A 68 -42.68 -10.79 -0.72
C ASP A 68 -42.90 -12.13 0.00
N LEU A 69 -41.87 -12.67 0.65
CA LEU A 69 -41.96 -13.91 1.45
C LEU A 69 -42.89 -13.73 2.66
N LYS A 70 -42.84 -12.59 3.35
CA LYS A 70 -43.74 -12.28 4.47
C LYS A 70 -45.19 -12.13 4.02
N ALA A 71 -45.43 -11.53 2.85
CA ALA A 71 -46.77 -11.44 2.26
C ALA A 71 -47.32 -12.83 1.93
N ASN A 72 -46.51 -13.70 1.30
CA ASN A 72 -46.89 -15.09 1.02
C ASN A 72 -47.13 -15.90 2.30
N LEU A 73 -46.31 -15.69 3.34
CA LEU A 73 -46.49 -16.35 4.64
C LEU A 73 -47.84 -15.97 5.29
N ARG A 74 -48.22 -14.69 5.22
CA ARG A 74 -49.52 -14.22 5.73
C ARG A 74 -50.68 -14.81 4.94
N ALA A 75 -50.58 -14.81 3.61
CA ALA A 75 -51.62 -15.39 2.76
C ALA A 75 -51.82 -16.89 3.02
N GLU A 76 -50.74 -17.62 3.32
CA GLU A 76 -50.81 -19.04 3.65
C GLU A 76 -51.27 -19.30 5.08
N TYR A 77 -50.90 -18.43 6.04
CA TYR A 77 -51.43 -18.45 7.40
C TYR A 77 -52.95 -18.30 7.44
N ASP A 78 -53.48 -17.36 6.65
CA ASP A 78 -54.92 -17.11 6.55
C ASP A 78 -55.69 -18.30 5.94
N ARG A 79 -55.02 -19.17 5.19
CA ARG A 79 -55.59 -20.41 4.65
C ARG A 79 -55.49 -21.56 5.64
N SER A 80 -54.29 -21.83 6.14
CA SER A 80 -54.01 -22.92 7.08
C SER A 80 -52.66 -22.72 7.77
N ALA A 81 -52.69 -22.20 9.00
CA ALA A 81 -51.51 -21.98 9.84
C ALA A 81 -50.70 -23.26 10.19
N THR A 82 -51.23 -24.45 9.93
CA THR A 82 -50.56 -25.74 10.16
C THR A 82 -50.20 -26.48 8.87
N SER A 83 -50.28 -25.82 7.70
CA SER A 83 -49.89 -26.44 6.43
C SER A 83 -48.38 -26.64 6.35
N GLU A 84 -47.95 -27.69 5.65
CA GLU A 84 -46.54 -27.93 5.35
C GLU A 84 -45.94 -26.79 4.49
N GLU A 85 -46.78 -26.14 3.67
CA GLU A 85 -46.40 -24.95 2.90
C GLU A 85 -46.14 -23.74 3.82
N TYR A 86 -46.97 -23.52 4.85
CA TYR A 86 -46.73 -22.47 5.83
C TYR A 86 -45.37 -22.65 6.52
N GLU A 87 -45.07 -23.87 6.98
CA GLU A 87 -43.80 -24.15 7.67
C GLU A 87 -42.59 -23.96 6.74
N LYS A 88 -42.71 -24.36 5.47
CA LYS A 88 -41.67 -24.15 4.45
C LYS A 88 -41.42 -22.67 4.18
N ILE A 89 -42.49 -21.87 4.03
CA ILE A 89 -42.37 -20.42 3.81
C ILE A 89 -41.80 -19.74 5.07
N ALA A 90 -42.19 -20.17 6.28
CA ALA A 90 -41.67 -19.63 7.53
C ALA A 90 -40.16 -19.83 7.67
N ARG A 91 -39.64 -21.00 7.32
CA ARG A 91 -38.19 -21.26 7.28
C ARG A 91 -37.48 -20.40 6.23
N ALA A 92 -38.09 -20.20 5.07
CA ALA A 92 -37.54 -19.32 4.03
C ALA A 92 -37.48 -17.85 4.48
N VAL A 93 -38.51 -17.37 5.18
CA VAL A 93 -38.52 -16.02 5.80
C VAL A 93 -37.37 -15.90 6.80
N SER A 94 -37.22 -16.87 7.71
CA SER A 94 -36.15 -16.83 8.72
C SER A 94 -34.75 -16.83 8.10
N SER A 95 -34.52 -17.62 7.04
CA SER A 95 -33.25 -17.62 6.31
C SER A 95 -33.00 -16.27 5.62
N ALA A 96 -34.03 -15.70 4.99
CA ALA A 96 -33.93 -14.41 4.32
C ALA A 96 -33.68 -13.24 5.31
N GLU A 97 -34.22 -13.32 6.53
CA GLU A 97 -33.92 -12.36 7.61
C GLU A 97 -32.45 -12.41 8.03
N GLY A 98 -31.88 -13.60 8.18
CA GLY A 98 -30.46 -13.76 8.49
C GLY A 98 -29.57 -13.19 7.37
N GLU A 99 -29.90 -13.53 6.12
CA GLU A 99 -29.18 -13.02 4.96
C GLU A 99 -29.27 -11.50 4.77
N LEU A 100 -30.38 -10.88 5.19
CA LEU A 100 -30.55 -9.43 5.20
C LEU A 100 -29.70 -8.79 6.30
N LEU A 101 -29.70 -9.38 7.50
CA LEU A 101 -28.90 -8.91 8.63
C LEU A 101 -27.40 -8.90 8.30
N ASP A 102 -26.91 -9.95 7.64
CA ASP A 102 -25.52 -10.04 7.20
C ASP A 102 -25.18 -8.94 6.17
N ALA A 103 -26.08 -8.68 5.22
CA ALA A 103 -25.92 -7.63 4.21
C ALA A 103 -25.97 -6.22 4.84
N GLU A 104 -26.83 -6.00 5.83
CA GLU A 104 -26.90 -4.75 6.60
C GLU A 104 -25.64 -4.52 7.45
N ALA A 105 -25.10 -5.59 8.05
CA ALA A 105 -23.84 -5.53 8.78
C ALA A 105 -22.67 -5.19 7.83
N GLU A 106 -22.65 -5.75 6.62
CA GLU A 106 -21.68 -5.39 5.59
C GLU A 106 -21.84 -3.91 5.18
N LEU A 107 -23.06 -3.46 4.91
CA LEU A 107 -23.36 -2.07 4.60
C LEU A 107 -22.89 -1.11 5.70
N PHE A 108 -23.13 -1.45 6.96
CA PHE A 108 -22.68 -0.66 8.10
C PHE A 108 -21.14 -0.56 8.15
N ASN A 109 -20.43 -1.66 7.91
CA ASN A 109 -18.96 -1.66 7.87
C ASN A 109 -18.41 -0.82 6.70
N VAL A 110 -19.07 -0.84 5.54
CA VAL A 110 -18.71 0.00 4.38
C VAL A 110 -19.02 1.47 4.67
N GLN A 111 -20.20 1.79 5.20
CA GLN A 111 -20.65 3.16 5.47
C GLN A 111 -19.83 3.85 6.57
N THR A 112 -19.42 3.11 7.61
CA THR A 112 -18.57 3.64 8.69
C THR A 112 -17.13 3.89 8.24
N GLY A 113 -16.79 3.59 6.98
CA GLY A 113 -15.44 3.79 6.45
C GLY A 113 -14.41 2.95 7.19
N LYS A 114 -14.81 1.83 7.82
CA LYS A 114 -13.89 0.92 8.52
C LYS A 114 -12.76 0.46 7.61
N TYR A 115 -13.11 0.23 6.34
CA TYR A 115 -12.17 -0.12 5.28
C TYR A 115 -11.29 1.07 4.85
N ASP A 116 -11.82 2.29 4.83
CA ASP A 116 -11.07 3.51 4.51
C ASP A 116 -10.10 3.92 5.62
N GLN A 117 -10.49 3.80 6.89
CA GLN A 117 -9.59 4.08 8.01
C GLN A 117 -8.42 3.10 8.06
N ALA A 118 -8.67 1.81 7.82
CA ALA A 118 -7.62 0.80 7.76
C ALA A 118 -6.68 0.98 6.54
N LYS A 119 -7.24 1.33 5.37
CA LYS A 119 -6.48 1.68 4.16
C LYS A 119 -5.60 2.90 4.39
N ASN A 120 -6.14 3.95 5.00
CA ASN A 120 -5.41 5.16 5.34
C ASN A 120 -4.28 4.88 6.35
N ASN A 121 -4.49 3.99 7.31
CA ASN A 121 -3.47 3.64 8.30
C ASN A 121 -2.29 2.86 7.69
N LYS A 122 -2.56 1.95 6.74
CA LYS A 122 -1.50 1.23 6.00
C LYS A 122 -0.76 2.16 5.04
N ILE A 123 -1.46 3.03 4.30
CA ILE A 123 -0.83 4.05 3.43
C ILE A 123 0.04 5.01 4.24
N LYS A 124 -0.44 5.48 5.40
CA LYS A 124 0.33 6.34 6.31
C LYS A 124 1.62 5.71 6.80
N ASN A 125 1.68 4.39 6.95
CA ASN A 125 2.90 3.68 7.35
C ASN A 125 3.83 3.38 6.16
N SER A 126 3.28 3.24 4.95
CA SER A 126 4.05 2.94 3.73
C SER A 126 4.71 4.18 3.10
N VAL A 127 4.02 5.32 3.07
CA VAL A 127 4.49 6.55 2.42
C VAL A 127 5.81 7.09 3.00
N PRO A 128 6.01 7.13 4.34
CA PRO A 128 7.28 7.55 4.92
C PRO A 128 8.45 6.64 4.51
N LEU A 129 8.23 5.32 4.41
CA LEU A 129 9.28 4.37 3.99
C LEU A 129 9.73 4.61 2.55
N ILE A 130 8.78 4.88 1.65
CA ILE A 130 9.07 5.20 0.25
C ILE A 130 9.83 6.53 0.14
N LEU A 131 9.36 7.57 0.84
CA LEU A 131 10.00 8.89 0.85
C LEU A 131 11.43 8.82 1.40
N ILE A 132 11.64 8.13 2.53
CA ILE A 132 12.97 7.95 3.12
C ILE A 132 13.88 7.18 2.15
N GLY A 133 13.37 6.13 1.50
CA GLY A 133 14.13 5.35 0.51
C GLY A 133 14.60 6.21 -0.67
N VAL A 134 13.75 7.09 -1.19
CA VAL A 134 14.10 8.05 -2.26
C VAL A 134 15.14 9.08 -1.79
N ILE A 135 14.99 9.62 -0.57
CA ILE A 135 15.95 10.57 0.00
C ILE A 135 17.33 9.93 0.18
N VAL A 136 17.39 8.69 0.68
CA VAL A 136 18.65 7.94 0.86
C VAL A 136 19.34 7.71 -0.48
N MET A 137 18.58 7.35 -1.52
CA MET A 137 19.07 7.19 -2.89
C MET A 137 19.69 8.47 -3.44
N ILE A 138 18.96 9.59 -3.36
CA ILE A 138 19.43 10.90 -3.84
C ILE A 138 20.65 11.36 -3.05
N GLY A 139 20.64 11.18 -1.73
CA GLY A 139 21.74 11.54 -0.85
C GLY A 139 23.02 10.75 -1.15
N ALA A 140 22.91 9.43 -1.32
CA ALA A 140 24.06 8.58 -1.66
C ALA A 140 24.64 8.94 -3.03
N PHE A 141 23.78 9.19 -4.03
CA PHE A 141 24.20 9.59 -5.36
C PHE A 141 24.84 10.99 -5.37
N GLY A 142 24.23 11.96 -4.70
CA GLY A 142 24.77 13.32 -4.55
C GLY A 142 26.10 13.36 -3.80
N LEU A 143 26.26 12.54 -2.75
CA LEU A 143 27.52 12.42 -2.01
C LEU A 143 28.62 11.79 -2.86
N ALA A 144 28.30 10.78 -3.66
CA ALA A 144 29.23 10.15 -4.59
C ALA A 144 29.69 11.13 -5.69
N LEU A 145 28.76 11.89 -6.27
CA LEU A 145 29.07 12.94 -7.26
C LEU A 145 29.94 14.05 -6.67
N ARG A 146 29.64 14.52 -5.45
CA ARG A 146 30.42 15.56 -4.75
C ARG A 146 31.85 15.11 -4.44
N LYS A 147 32.03 13.85 -4.02
CA LYS A 147 33.37 13.28 -3.76
C LYS A 147 34.19 13.14 -5.04
N ASN A 148 33.56 12.80 -6.17
CA ASN A 148 34.23 12.75 -7.48
C ASN A 148 34.58 14.16 -8.02
N ALA A 149 33.73 15.16 -7.82
CA ALA A 149 33.99 16.55 -8.24
C ALA A 149 35.14 17.21 -7.45
N GLY A 150 35.25 16.94 -6.14
CA GLY A 150 36.38 17.41 -5.32
C GLY A 150 37.73 16.79 -5.70
N GLY A 151 37.72 15.63 -6.38
CA GLY A 151 38.94 15.02 -6.91
C GLY A 151 39.52 15.72 -8.12
N LYS A 152 38.67 16.21 -9.03
CA LYS A 152 39.12 16.95 -10.23
C LYS A 152 39.76 18.30 -9.87
N LYS A 153 39.23 19.03 -8.89
CA LYS A 153 39.82 20.31 -8.44
C LYS A 153 41.24 20.16 -7.91
N ASN A 154 41.52 19.11 -7.12
CA ASN A 154 42.86 18.90 -6.57
C ASN A 154 43.89 18.54 -7.65
N ILE A 155 43.51 17.78 -8.69
CA ILE A 155 44.43 17.42 -9.79
C ILE A 155 44.83 18.66 -10.58
N ILE A 156 43.87 19.55 -10.87
CA ILE A 156 44.11 20.80 -11.62
C ILE A 156 45.00 21.76 -10.82
N LEU A 157 44.79 21.88 -9.50
CA LEU A 157 45.64 22.71 -8.63
C LEU A 157 47.10 22.21 -8.55
N THR A 158 47.33 20.90 -8.52
CA THR A 158 48.69 20.33 -8.60
C THR A 158 49.36 20.50 -9.96
N MET A 159 48.59 20.50 -11.06
CA MET A 159 49.17 20.71 -12.40
C MET A 159 49.58 22.16 -12.66
N ASN A 160 48.87 23.14 -12.10
CA ASN A 160 49.25 24.56 -12.24
C ASN A 160 50.48 24.92 -11.39
N THR A 161 50.64 24.32 -10.21
CA THR A 161 51.80 24.58 -9.35
C THR A 161 53.10 24.00 -9.90
N GLU A 162 53.06 22.86 -10.62
CA GLU A 162 54.25 22.33 -11.31
C GLU A 162 54.66 23.14 -12.57
N ASN A 163 53.76 23.96 -13.13
CA ASN A 163 54.06 24.81 -14.29
C ASN A 163 54.53 26.22 -13.92
N GLU A 164 54.33 26.67 -12.68
CA GLU A 164 54.83 27.97 -12.19
C GLU A 164 56.25 27.88 -11.58
N GLU A 165 56.75 26.67 -11.28
CA GLU A 165 58.12 26.45 -10.78
C GLU A 165 59.16 26.11 -11.88
N LYS A 166 58.89 26.46 -13.15
CA LYS A 166 59.86 26.33 -14.26
C LYS A 166 60.33 27.66 -14.81
#